data_AF-A0A6A0GT62-F1
#
_entry.id   AF-A0A6A0GT62-F1
#
_cell.length_a   1.000
_cell.length_b   1.000
_cell.length_c   1.000
_cell.angle_alpha   90.00
_cell.angle_beta   90.00
_cell.angle_gamma   90.00
#
_symmetry.space_group_name_H-M   'P 1'
#
loop_
_entity.id
_entity.type
_entity.pdbx_description
1 polymer ?
#
loop_
_entity_poly.entity_id
_entity_poly.type
_entity_poly.pdbx_seq_one_letter_code
_entity_poly.pdbx_strand_id
1 'polypeptide(L)'
;MLEPPKSISYIQLAMCCGSAACSLCCSVCPSCKNSSSSRIMYAILLLLSTIVACIMLSPGLQSTLEKVPFCSSGGSSFISTAVDKVTVDCSEVLEKAQIILVGYLAVYRVCFAVTLFFVAMALIMIGVKSSRDFRAGIQNGFWGLKYLIVIGTMIGAFFIPQGTFGTVWMYFGLVGGFMFIIIQLVLIIDFAHSWAESWLEKLEESDGKGWLCQNG
;
A
#
# COMPACT_ATOMS: atom_id res chain seq x y z
N MET A 1 -19.01 -38.13 25.04
CA MET A 1 -18.71 -37.53 23.73
C MET A 1 -19.43 -36.19 23.66
N LEU A 2 -18.72 -35.08 23.92
CA LEU A 2 -19.20 -33.73 23.67
C LEU A 2 -18.04 -32.97 23.03
N GLU A 3 -18.03 -32.91 21.70
CA GLU A 3 -17.11 -32.07 20.92
C GLU A 3 -17.41 -30.59 21.19
N PRO A 4 -16.42 -29.73 21.50
CA PRO A 4 -16.62 -28.29 21.50
C PRO A 4 -16.67 -27.75 20.05
N PRO A 5 -17.40 -26.65 19.80
CA PRO A 5 -17.79 -26.22 18.46
C PRO A 5 -16.63 -25.63 17.66
N LYS A 6 -16.51 -26.09 16.40
CA LYS A 6 -15.54 -25.67 15.36
C LYS A 6 -15.74 -24.22 14.85
N SER A 7 -16.53 -23.39 15.54
CA SER A 7 -16.92 -22.04 15.09
C SER A 7 -16.04 -20.90 15.65
N ILE A 8 -15.17 -21.17 16.64
CA ILE A 8 -14.30 -20.15 17.25
C ILE A 8 -13.09 -19.80 16.38
N SER A 9 -12.73 -20.67 15.42
CA SER A 9 -11.52 -20.53 14.57
C SER A 9 -11.61 -19.37 13.55
N TYR A 10 -12.77 -19.12 12.95
CA TYR A 10 -12.90 -18.09 11.90
C TYR A 10 -12.89 -16.65 12.46
N ILE A 11 -13.35 -16.46 13.70
CA ILE A 11 -13.30 -15.16 14.39
C ILE A 11 -11.88 -14.84 14.84
N GLN A 12 -11.08 -15.84 15.24
CA GLN A 12 -9.65 -15.64 15.52
C GLN A 12 -8.87 -15.25 14.26
N LEU A 13 -9.22 -15.78 13.08
CA LEU A 13 -8.57 -15.40 11.83
C LEU A 13 -8.88 -13.95 11.41
N ALA A 14 -10.07 -13.45 11.77
CA ALA A 14 -10.47 -12.06 11.53
C ALA A 14 -9.83 -11.04 12.51
N MET A 15 -9.24 -11.50 13.63
CA MET A 15 -8.65 -10.63 14.67
C MET A 15 -7.12 -10.76 14.82
N CYS A 16 -6.45 -11.57 13.99
CA CYS A 16 -5.08 -12.02 14.25
C CYS A 16 -3.94 -11.01 13.97
N CYS A 17 -4.19 -9.72 13.79
CA CYS A 17 -3.10 -8.74 13.56
C CYS A 17 -3.11 -7.52 14.46
N GLY A 18 -4.10 -7.31 15.35
CA GLY A 18 -4.09 -6.20 16.31
C GLY A 18 -3.96 -6.70 17.75
N SER A 19 -2.77 -6.60 18.33
CA SER A 19 -2.50 -7.03 19.73
C SER A 19 -3.37 -6.35 20.81
N ALA A 20 -4.13 -5.31 20.48
CA ALA A 20 -5.04 -4.66 21.42
C ALA A 20 -6.31 -5.46 21.72
N ALA A 21 -6.76 -6.34 20.81
CA ALA A 21 -7.95 -7.16 21.07
C ALA A 21 -7.62 -8.53 21.68
N CYS A 22 -6.35 -8.95 21.61
CA CYS A 22 -5.88 -10.20 22.21
C CYS A 22 -5.54 -10.04 23.71
N SER A 23 -5.34 -8.81 24.21
CA SER A 23 -5.03 -8.56 25.62
C SER A 23 -6.23 -8.73 26.57
N LEU A 24 -7.45 -8.78 26.05
CA LEU A 24 -8.66 -9.03 26.85
C LEU A 24 -9.02 -10.52 26.97
N CYS A 25 -8.40 -11.42 26.19
CA CYS A 25 -8.78 -12.84 26.16
C CYS A 25 -7.65 -13.89 26.19
N CYS A 26 -6.35 -13.55 26.16
CA CYS A 26 -5.30 -14.59 26.15
C CYS A 26 -4.07 -14.23 27.00
N SER A 27 -3.82 -15.00 28.07
CA SER A 27 -2.57 -15.03 28.85
C SER A 27 -1.44 -15.83 28.17
N VAL A 28 -1.63 -16.27 26.92
CA VAL A 28 -0.76 -17.24 26.21
C VAL A 28 -0.41 -16.74 24.80
N CYS A 29 0.09 -15.52 24.68
CA CYS A 29 0.73 -15.07 23.45
C CYS A 29 2.09 -14.42 23.76
N PRO A 30 3.21 -15.04 23.35
CA PRO A 30 4.55 -14.49 23.57
C PRO A 30 4.68 -13.16 22.83
N SER A 31 5.33 -12.20 23.48
CA SER A 31 5.53 -10.83 23.02
C SER A 31 6.35 -10.79 21.73
N CYS A 32 5.70 -10.94 20.58
CA CYS A 32 6.26 -10.52 19.30
C CYS A 32 6.49 -9.01 19.35
N LYS A 33 7.71 -8.54 19.04
CA LYS A 33 8.07 -7.11 18.96
C LYS A 33 7.04 -6.35 18.10
N ASN A 34 6.09 -5.70 18.78
CA ASN A 34 4.89 -5.09 18.19
C ASN A 34 5.20 -4.04 17.09
N SER A 35 6.37 -3.41 17.18
CA SER A 35 6.85 -2.39 16.24
C SER A 35 7.29 -2.96 14.88
N SER A 36 7.95 -4.13 14.85
CA SER A 36 8.39 -4.75 13.58
C SER A 36 7.22 -5.35 12.80
N SER A 37 6.25 -5.94 13.50
CA SER A 37 5.02 -6.45 12.89
C SER A 37 4.25 -5.35 12.16
N SER A 38 4.14 -4.18 12.79
CA SER A 38 3.37 -3.05 12.24
C SER A 38 3.94 -2.52 10.92
N ARG A 39 5.28 -2.52 10.76
CA ARG A 39 5.94 -2.14 9.51
C ARG A 39 5.60 -3.10 8.38
N ILE A 40 5.63 -4.41 8.66
CA ILE A 40 5.28 -5.45 7.69
C ILE A 40 3.81 -5.32 7.28
N MET A 41 2.92 -5.06 8.23
CA MET A 41 1.49 -4.89 7.95
C MET A 41 1.20 -3.68 7.05
N TYR A 42 1.89 -2.54 7.26
CA TYR A 42 1.79 -1.40 6.34
C TYR A 42 2.34 -1.72 4.95
N ALA A 43 3.41 -2.52 4.85
CA ALA A 43 3.95 -2.98 3.56
C ALA A 43 2.95 -3.89 2.82
N ILE A 44 2.29 -4.81 3.53
CA ILE A 44 1.24 -5.66 2.97
C ILE A 44 0.05 -4.81 2.48
N LEU A 45 -0.37 -3.81 3.25
CA LEU A 45 -1.44 -2.89 2.85
C LEU A 45 -1.10 -2.15 1.55
N LEU A 46 0.12 -1.63 1.43
CA LEU A 46 0.60 -1.00 0.20
C LEU A 46 0.68 -1.99 -0.98
N LEU A 47 1.14 -3.21 -0.74
CA LEU A 47 1.22 -4.26 -1.75
C LEU A 47 -0.17 -4.64 -2.27
N LEU A 48 -1.12 -4.91 -1.38
CA LEU A 48 -2.51 -5.23 -1.75
C LEU A 48 -3.16 -4.07 -2.52
N SER A 49 -2.94 -2.84 -2.09
CA SER A 49 -3.45 -1.66 -2.78
C SER A 49 -2.87 -1.53 -4.20
N THR A 50 -1.58 -1.87 -4.37
CA THR A 50 -0.92 -1.89 -5.68
C THR A 50 -1.49 -2.99 -6.57
N ILE A 51 -1.75 -4.19 -6.03
CA ILE A 51 -2.41 -5.27 -6.77
C ILE A 51 -3.79 -4.83 -7.26
N VAL A 52 -4.59 -4.18 -6.40
CA VAL A 52 -5.90 -3.63 -6.79
C VAL A 52 -5.76 -2.58 -7.90
N ALA A 53 -4.79 -1.68 -7.81
CA ALA A 53 -4.51 -0.71 -8.86
C ALA A 53 -4.13 -1.38 -10.20
N CYS A 54 -3.27 -2.41 -10.16
CA CYS A 54 -2.92 -3.19 -11.35
C CYS A 54 -4.14 -3.89 -11.97
N ILE A 55 -5.04 -4.42 -11.13
CA ILE A 55 -6.29 -5.04 -11.59
C ILE A 55 -7.19 -4.01 -12.29
N MET A 56 -7.27 -2.77 -11.79
CA MET A 56 -8.02 -1.68 -12.45
C MET A 56 -7.44 -1.24 -13.80
N LEU A 57 -6.15 -1.49 -14.02
CA LEU A 57 -5.50 -1.25 -15.30
C LEU A 57 -5.71 -2.41 -16.30
N SER A 58 -6.27 -3.54 -15.87
CA SER A 58 -6.54 -4.66 -16.77
C SER A 58 -7.69 -4.36 -17.74
N PRO A 59 -7.54 -4.62 -19.05
CA PRO A 59 -8.55 -4.29 -20.05
C PRO A 59 -9.89 -5.01 -19.82
N GLY A 60 -9.88 -6.19 -19.18
CA GLY A 60 -11.11 -6.92 -18.85
C GLY A 60 -11.98 -6.24 -17.80
N LEU A 61 -11.39 -5.44 -16.91
CA LEU A 61 -12.12 -4.74 -15.86
C LEU A 61 -12.56 -3.33 -16.29
N GLN A 62 -11.83 -2.71 -17.22
CA GLN A 62 -12.14 -1.36 -17.68
C GLN A 62 -13.52 -1.26 -18.36
N SER A 63 -13.95 -2.30 -19.08
CA SER A 63 -15.30 -2.37 -19.69
C SER A 63 -16.44 -2.41 -18.65
N THR A 64 -16.15 -2.89 -17.44
CA THR A 64 -17.11 -2.86 -16.32
C THR A 64 -17.06 -1.51 -15.60
N LEU A 65 -15.87 -0.88 -15.58
CA LEU A 65 -15.63 0.46 -15.02
C LEU A 65 -16.22 1.61 -15.85
N GLU A 66 -16.78 1.34 -17.03
CA GLU A 66 -17.55 2.35 -17.76
C GLU A 66 -18.93 2.58 -17.15
N LYS A 67 -19.49 1.56 -16.48
CA LYS A 67 -20.87 1.56 -15.96
C LYS A 67 -21.01 2.20 -14.57
N VAL A 68 -19.90 2.61 -13.96
CA VAL A 68 -19.85 3.12 -12.59
C VAL A 68 -20.15 4.63 -12.53
N PRO A 69 -20.69 5.12 -11.42
CA PRO A 69 -21.27 6.47 -11.33
C PRO A 69 -20.29 7.61 -11.63
N PHE A 70 -18.98 7.39 -11.46
CA PHE A 70 -17.94 8.36 -11.81
C PHE A 70 -17.77 8.57 -13.32
N CYS A 71 -18.26 7.66 -14.17
CA CYS A 71 -18.29 7.82 -15.62
C CYS A 71 -19.62 8.47 -16.08
N SER A 72 -20.71 8.23 -15.34
CA SER A 72 -22.06 8.69 -15.69
C SER A 72 -22.35 10.14 -15.27
N SER A 73 -21.75 10.61 -14.17
CA SER A 73 -21.96 11.97 -13.65
C SER A 73 -20.98 12.97 -14.29
N GLY A 74 -21.30 13.45 -15.50
CA GLY A 74 -20.77 14.72 -16.04
C GLY A 74 -19.35 14.71 -16.61
N GLY A 75 -18.84 13.58 -17.08
CA GLY A 75 -17.42 13.40 -17.44
C GLY A 75 -17.04 13.43 -18.92
N SER A 76 -17.91 13.86 -19.83
CA SER A 76 -17.53 14.00 -21.24
C SER A 76 -16.45 15.06 -21.44
N SER A 77 -16.29 16.07 -20.58
CA SER A 77 -15.35 17.16 -20.87
C SER A 77 -13.86 16.79 -20.76
N PHE A 78 -13.40 16.03 -19.75
CA PHE A 78 -11.96 15.69 -19.64
C PHE A 78 -11.56 14.58 -20.60
N ILE A 79 -12.34 13.50 -20.67
CA ILE A 79 -12.08 12.40 -21.59
C ILE A 79 -12.25 12.90 -23.03
N SER A 80 -13.33 13.61 -23.37
CA SER A 80 -13.50 14.12 -24.74
C SER A 80 -12.44 15.16 -25.08
N THR A 81 -11.98 16.03 -24.17
CA THR A 81 -10.90 16.99 -24.49
C THR A 81 -9.54 16.30 -24.65
N ALA A 82 -9.21 15.32 -23.80
CA ALA A 82 -7.96 14.56 -23.93
C ALA A 82 -7.96 13.70 -25.20
N VAL A 83 -9.12 13.17 -25.58
CA VAL A 83 -9.35 12.38 -26.79
C VAL A 83 -9.40 13.27 -28.04
N ASP A 84 -9.99 14.48 -28.00
CA ASP A 84 -10.02 15.44 -29.13
C ASP A 84 -8.62 15.91 -29.53
N LYS A 85 -7.68 15.94 -28.57
CA LYS A 85 -6.28 16.26 -28.87
C LYS A 85 -5.54 15.13 -29.58
N VAL A 86 -6.11 13.93 -29.63
CA VAL A 86 -5.63 12.80 -30.42
C VAL A 86 -6.36 12.85 -31.76
N THR A 87 -5.83 13.62 -32.71
CA THR A 87 -6.35 13.78 -34.08
C THR A 87 -6.13 12.51 -34.91
N VAL A 88 -6.83 11.42 -34.57
CA VAL A 88 -6.78 10.16 -35.33
C VAL A 88 -8.22 9.69 -35.57
N ASP A 89 -8.72 9.95 -36.78
CA ASP A 89 -10.03 9.52 -37.30
C ASP A 89 -10.07 7.99 -37.57
N CYS A 90 -9.75 7.19 -36.56
CA CYS A 90 -10.05 5.75 -36.52
C CYS A 90 -10.87 5.47 -35.25
N SER A 91 -12.16 5.21 -35.43
CA SER A 91 -13.14 4.96 -34.36
C SER A 91 -12.71 3.86 -33.38
N GLU A 92 -12.01 2.82 -33.83
CA GLU A 92 -11.50 1.75 -32.97
C GLU A 92 -10.33 2.17 -32.05
N VAL A 93 -9.51 3.14 -32.49
CA VAL A 93 -8.38 3.65 -31.70
C VAL A 93 -8.88 4.59 -30.61
N LEU A 94 -9.92 5.37 -30.94
CA LEU A 94 -10.60 6.29 -30.03
C LEU A 94 -11.21 5.55 -28.83
N GLU A 95 -11.90 4.44 -29.09
CA GLU A 95 -12.55 3.62 -28.06
C GLU A 95 -11.52 3.03 -27.08
N LYS A 96 -10.40 2.50 -27.60
CA LYS A 96 -9.32 1.96 -26.76
C LYS A 96 -8.65 3.04 -25.91
N ALA A 97 -8.43 4.24 -26.44
CA ALA A 97 -7.86 5.36 -25.69
C ALA A 97 -8.77 5.78 -24.52
N GLN A 98 -10.09 5.85 -24.76
CA GLN A 98 -11.08 6.14 -23.71
C GLN A 98 -11.05 5.08 -22.59
N ILE A 99 -11.06 3.79 -22.96
CA ILE A 99 -11.04 2.67 -22.00
C ILE A 99 -9.79 2.72 -21.11
N ILE A 100 -8.62 2.98 -21.72
CA ILE A 100 -7.35 3.14 -21.00
C ILE A 100 -7.39 4.34 -20.03
N LEU A 101 -7.92 5.50 -20.48
CA LEU A 101 -8.08 6.71 -19.67
C LEU A 101 -8.95 6.45 -18.42
N VAL A 102 -10.05 5.72 -18.58
CA VAL A 102 -10.93 5.31 -17.47
C VAL A 102 -10.16 4.46 -16.44
N GLY A 103 -9.32 3.53 -16.91
CA GLY A 103 -8.45 2.72 -16.06
C GLY A 103 -7.48 3.57 -15.23
N TYR A 104 -6.76 4.51 -15.84
CA TYR A 104 -5.86 5.42 -15.12
C TYR A 104 -6.57 6.28 -14.08
N LEU A 105 -7.75 6.77 -14.44
CA LEU A 105 -8.57 7.61 -13.58
C LEU A 105 -9.12 6.83 -12.36
N ALA A 106 -9.34 5.53 -12.50
CA ALA A 106 -9.68 4.64 -11.38
C ALA A 106 -8.46 4.38 -10.47
N VAL A 107 -7.27 4.16 -11.06
CA VAL A 107 -6.02 4.02 -10.31
C VAL A 107 -5.76 5.27 -9.45
N TYR A 108 -5.97 6.47 -9.99
CA TYR A 108 -5.85 7.72 -9.23
C TYR A 108 -6.73 7.77 -7.97
N ARG A 109 -7.94 7.18 -8.00
CA ARG A 109 -8.83 7.12 -6.83
C ARG A 109 -8.35 6.13 -5.78
N VAL A 110 -7.85 4.96 -6.21
CA VAL A 110 -7.25 3.99 -5.29
C VAL A 110 -6.02 4.61 -4.62
N CYS A 111 -5.12 5.21 -5.40
CA CYS A 111 -3.94 5.88 -4.89
C CYS A 111 -4.29 7.07 -3.98
N PHE A 112 -5.35 7.82 -4.29
CA PHE A 112 -5.88 8.89 -3.43
C PHE A 112 -6.27 8.37 -2.05
N ALA A 113 -7.09 7.31 -2.00
CA ALA A 113 -7.58 6.75 -0.74
C ALA A 113 -6.43 6.24 0.15
N VAL A 114 -5.46 5.55 -0.46
CA VAL A 114 -4.26 5.05 0.25
C VAL A 114 -3.41 6.22 0.76
N THR A 115 -3.19 7.24 -0.08
CA THR A 115 -2.43 8.44 0.30
C THR A 115 -3.10 9.17 1.46
N LEU A 116 -4.42 9.38 1.42
CA LEU A 116 -5.17 9.99 2.51
C LEU A 116 -5.01 9.23 3.82
N PHE A 117 -5.07 7.90 3.78
CA PHE A 117 -4.87 7.08 4.96
C PHE A 117 -3.46 7.26 5.55
N PHE A 118 -2.42 7.21 4.72
CA PHE A 118 -1.04 7.39 5.19
C PHE A 118 -0.76 8.81 5.68
N VAL A 119 -1.31 9.84 5.03
CA VAL A 119 -1.21 11.23 5.49
C VAL A 119 -1.93 11.40 6.83
N ALA A 120 -3.16 10.88 6.97
CA ALA A 120 -3.88 10.95 8.24
C ALA A 120 -3.12 10.24 9.37
N MET A 121 -2.59 9.05 9.12
CA MET A 121 -1.75 8.33 10.08
C MET A 121 -0.45 9.09 10.40
N ALA A 122 0.18 9.73 9.42
CA ALA A 122 1.36 10.57 9.65
C ALA A 122 1.02 11.75 10.56
N LEU A 123 -0.09 12.46 10.31
CA LEU A 123 -0.55 13.59 11.13
C LEU A 123 -0.86 13.17 12.58
N ILE A 124 -1.51 12.02 12.79
CA ILE A 124 -1.80 11.48 14.13
C ILE A 124 -0.49 11.19 14.89
N MET A 125 0.56 10.78 14.17
CA MET A 125 1.86 10.42 14.74
C MET A 125 2.81 11.60 14.97
N ILE A 126 2.44 12.83 14.59
CA ILE A 126 3.26 14.01 14.87
C ILE A 126 3.36 14.24 16.39
N GLY A 127 4.59 14.38 16.87
CA GLY A 127 4.88 14.73 18.26
C GLY A 127 4.85 13.56 19.25
N VAL A 128 4.77 12.31 18.78
CA VAL A 128 4.98 11.14 19.64
C VAL A 128 6.43 11.10 20.12
N LYS A 129 6.63 11.02 21.44
CA LYS A 129 7.96 10.95 22.06
C LYS A 129 8.17 9.64 22.81
N SER A 130 7.10 8.96 23.20
CA SER A 130 7.18 7.72 23.99
C SER A 130 6.31 6.61 23.41
N SER A 131 6.79 5.37 23.47
CA SER A 131 6.05 4.19 23.06
C SER A 131 4.89 3.82 24.01
N ARG A 132 4.73 4.56 25.12
CA ARG A 132 3.62 4.43 26.07
C ARG A 132 2.46 5.39 25.79
N ASP A 133 2.61 6.29 24.82
CA ASP A 133 1.53 7.20 24.45
C ASP A 133 0.37 6.41 23.83
N PHE A 134 -0.87 6.82 24.11
CA PHE A 134 -2.08 6.18 23.54
C PHE A 134 -2.01 6.05 22.00
N ARG A 135 -1.31 6.98 21.34
CA ARG A 135 -1.06 7.01 19.90
C ARG A 135 -0.22 5.82 19.40
N ALA A 136 0.69 5.29 20.22
CA ALA A 136 1.44 4.07 19.89
C ALA A 136 0.51 2.84 19.81
N GLY A 137 -0.57 2.83 20.59
CA GLY A 137 -1.63 1.82 20.51
C GLY A 137 -2.40 1.89 19.19
N ILE A 138 -2.68 3.10 18.67
CA ILE A 138 -3.27 3.28 17.34
C ILE A 138 -2.30 2.84 16.24
N GLN A 139 -1.01 3.19 16.35
CA GLN A 139 -0.01 2.82 15.35
C GLN A 139 0.20 1.31 15.23
N ASN A 140 0.30 0.62 16.37
CA ASN A 140 0.60 -0.82 16.38
C ASN A 140 -0.64 -1.72 16.43
N GLY A 141 -1.81 -1.17 16.77
CA GLY A 141 -3.06 -1.91 16.94
C GLY A 141 -4.10 -1.69 15.84
N PHE A 142 -5.29 -2.25 16.07
CA PHE A 142 -6.52 -2.04 15.29
C PHE A 142 -6.39 -2.20 13.77
N TRP A 143 -5.67 -3.24 13.32
CA TRP A 143 -5.43 -3.48 11.89
C TRP A 143 -6.71 -3.71 11.09
N GLY A 144 -7.64 -4.52 11.59
CA GLY A 144 -8.92 -4.74 10.91
C GLY A 144 -9.67 -3.43 10.64
N LEU A 145 -9.71 -2.53 11.62
CA LEU A 145 -10.32 -1.21 11.46
C LEU A 145 -9.58 -0.35 10.43
N LYS A 146 -8.24 -0.37 10.41
CA LYS A 146 -7.44 0.34 9.40
C LYS A 146 -7.74 -0.15 7.99
N TYR A 147 -7.76 -1.46 7.77
CA TYR A 147 -8.11 -2.04 6.47
C TYR A 147 -9.53 -1.64 6.04
N LEU A 148 -10.49 -1.67 6.97
CA LEU A 148 -11.86 -1.23 6.71
C LEU A 148 -11.91 0.26 6.34
N ILE A 149 -11.19 1.13 7.05
CA ILE A 149 -11.10 2.57 6.72
C ILE A 149 -10.53 2.77 5.31
N VAL A 150 -9.46 2.04 4.96
CA VAL A 150 -8.86 2.14 3.62
C VAL A 150 -9.84 1.69 2.54
N ILE A 151 -10.49 0.53 2.71
CA ILE A 151 -11.49 0.02 1.76
C ILE A 151 -12.69 0.97 1.65
N GLY A 152 -13.19 1.48 2.78
CA GLY A 152 -14.28 2.45 2.82
C GLY A 152 -13.93 3.76 2.11
N THR A 153 -12.70 4.26 2.31
CA THR A 153 -12.20 5.46 1.62
C THR A 153 -12.00 5.19 0.12
N MET A 154 -11.55 4.00 -0.27
CA MET A 154 -11.46 3.59 -1.68
C MET A 154 -12.83 3.60 -2.35
N ILE A 155 -13.84 2.98 -1.73
CA ILE A 155 -15.23 2.99 -2.22
C ILE A 155 -15.75 4.43 -2.28
N GLY A 156 -15.50 5.23 -1.23
CA GLY A 156 -15.88 6.65 -1.18
C GLY A 156 -15.24 7.49 -2.29
N ALA A 157 -13.99 7.20 -2.67
CA ALA A 157 -13.30 7.92 -3.74
C ALA A 157 -13.97 7.75 -5.12
N PHE A 158 -14.73 6.67 -5.33
CA PHE A 158 -15.53 6.47 -6.54
C PHE A 158 -16.75 7.38 -6.67
N PHE A 159 -17.16 8.05 -5.59
CA PHE A 159 -18.23 9.05 -5.64
C PHE A 159 -17.72 10.46 -6.00
N ILE A 160 -16.40 10.66 -6.10
CA ILE A 160 -15.83 11.96 -6.49
C ILE A 160 -16.06 12.16 -8.01
N PRO A 161 -16.81 13.19 -8.42
CA PRO A 161 -17.10 13.45 -9.83
C PRO A 161 -15.83 13.83 -10.61
N GLN A 162 -15.86 13.62 -11.93
CA GLN A 162 -14.74 14.00 -12.78
C GLN A 162 -14.67 15.52 -12.93
N GLY A 163 -13.45 16.04 -12.89
CA GLY A 163 -13.16 17.45 -13.02
C GLY A 163 -11.66 17.67 -12.98
N THR A 164 -11.20 18.67 -12.25
CA THR A 164 -9.77 18.98 -12.06
C THR A 164 -9.00 17.92 -11.27
N PHE A 165 -9.70 16.95 -10.66
CA PHE A 165 -9.11 15.89 -9.83
C PHE A 165 -7.99 15.13 -10.56
N GLY A 166 -8.23 14.66 -11.79
CA GLY A 166 -7.23 13.89 -12.54
C GLY A 166 -5.94 14.68 -12.81
N THR A 167 -6.07 15.94 -13.22
CA THR A 167 -4.93 16.82 -13.50
C THR A 167 -4.12 17.12 -12.24
N VAL A 168 -4.79 17.46 -11.12
CA VAL A 168 -4.11 17.73 -9.85
C VAL A 168 -3.33 16.49 -9.37
N TRP A 169 -3.95 15.32 -9.49
CA TRP A 169 -3.34 14.07 -9.05
C TRP A 169 -2.21 13.57 -9.94
N MET A 170 -2.24 13.91 -11.22
CA MET A 170 -1.09 13.71 -12.11
C MET A 170 0.15 14.47 -11.61
N TYR A 171 0.02 15.77 -11.28
CA TYR A 171 1.15 16.55 -10.76
C TYR A 171 1.62 16.05 -9.40
N PHE A 172 0.69 15.71 -8.51
CA PHE A 172 1.04 15.17 -7.20
C PHE A 172 1.78 13.83 -7.32
N GLY A 173 1.30 12.95 -8.21
CA GLY A 173 1.94 11.67 -8.53
C GLY A 173 3.34 11.84 -9.13
N LEU A 174 3.53 12.83 -10.01
CA LEU A 174 4.84 13.14 -10.61
C LEU A 174 5.85 13.59 -9.54
N VAL A 175 5.47 14.53 -8.68
CA VAL A 175 6.34 15.03 -7.59
C VAL A 175 6.62 13.93 -6.57
N GLY A 176 5.60 13.17 -6.17
CA GLY A 176 5.74 12.05 -5.24
C GLY A 176 6.64 10.94 -5.79
N GLY A 177 6.48 10.58 -7.06
CA GLY A 177 7.31 9.59 -7.74
C GLY A 177 8.77 10.02 -7.82
N PHE A 178 9.04 11.29 -8.14
CA PHE A 178 10.40 11.82 -8.14
C PHE A 178 11.07 11.71 -6.76
N MET A 179 10.38 12.12 -5.69
CA MET A 179 10.90 11.97 -4.32
C MET A 179 11.12 10.51 -3.95
N PHE A 180 10.20 9.61 -4.34
CA PHE A 180 10.30 8.18 -4.05
C PHE A 180 11.50 7.53 -4.73
N ILE A 181 11.81 7.91 -5.98
CA ILE A 181 13.01 7.43 -6.69
C ILE A 181 14.29 7.83 -5.93
N ILE A 182 14.40 9.08 -5.47
CA ILE A 182 15.57 9.54 -4.70
C ILE A 182 15.73 8.70 -3.42
N ILE A 183 14.64 8.49 -2.68
CA ILE A 183 14.68 7.68 -1.45
C ILE A 183 15.10 6.24 -1.76
N GLN A 184 14.55 5.62 -2.81
CA GLN A 184 14.93 4.26 -3.21
C GLN A 184 16.41 4.15 -3.59
N LEU A 185 16.97 5.16 -4.28
CA LEU A 185 18.38 5.19 -4.64
C LEU A 185 19.28 5.19 -3.40
N VAL A 186 18.97 6.01 -2.39
CA VAL A 186 19.73 6.04 -1.12
C VAL A 186 19.65 4.69 -0.41
N LEU A 187 18.45 4.10 -0.31
CA LEU A 187 18.25 2.80 0.35
C LEU A 187 19.01 1.65 -0.34
N ILE A 188 19.13 1.68 -1.67
CA ILE A 188 19.89 0.66 -2.42
C ILE A 188 21.39 0.80 -2.16
N ILE A 189 21.90 2.03 -2.10
CA ILE A 189 23.31 2.30 -1.79
C ILE A 189 23.65 1.80 -0.37
N ASP A 190 22.82 2.18 0.61
CA ASP A 190 23.00 1.74 2.01
C ASP A 190 22.93 0.22 2.14
N PHE A 191 22.00 -0.42 1.42
CA PHE A 191 21.88 -1.87 1.37
C PHE A 191 23.12 -2.52 0.74
N ALA A 192 23.64 -1.96 -0.35
CA ALA A 192 24.82 -2.48 -1.03
C ALA A 192 26.08 -2.40 -0.14
N HIS A 193 26.29 -1.28 0.57
CA HIS A 193 27.38 -1.13 1.53
C HIS A 193 27.26 -2.13 2.69
N SER A 194 26.08 -2.21 3.31
CA SER A 194 25.82 -3.14 4.41
C SER A 194 26.03 -4.61 4.00
N TRP A 195 25.65 -4.93 2.76
CA TRP A 195 25.85 -6.27 2.19
C TRP A 195 27.33 -6.53 1.91
N ALA A 196 28.05 -5.58 1.32
CA ALA A 196 29.49 -5.72 1.05
C ALA A 196 30.30 -5.92 2.33
N GLU A 197 30.03 -5.14 3.37
CA GLU A 197 30.66 -5.30 4.69
C GLU A 197 30.37 -6.69 5.28
N SER A 198 29.13 -7.18 5.17
CA SER A 198 28.75 -8.52 5.63
C SER A 198 29.49 -9.65 4.89
N TRP A 199 29.89 -9.44 3.63
CA TRP A 199 30.69 -10.40 2.87
C TRP A 199 32.17 -10.32 3.25
N LEU A 200 32.70 -9.10 3.41
CA LEU A 200 34.08 -8.90 3.85
C LEU A 200 34.33 -9.50 5.24
N GLU A 201 33.45 -9.26 6.20
CA GLU A 201 33.55 -9.83 7.55
C GLU A 201 33.58 -11.37 7.51
N LYS A 202 32.73 -12.00 6.69
CA LYS A 202 32.71 -13.46 6.52
C LYS A 202 33.96 -14.00 5.83
N LEU A 203 34.56 -13.23 4.92
CA LEU A 203 35.82 -13.60 4.28
C LEU A 203 36.98 -13.50 5.27
N GLU A 204 37.06 -12.42 6.05
CA GLU A 204 38.07 -12.23 7.09
C GLU A 204 37.98 -13.31 8.19
N GLU A 205 36.77 -13.67 8.63
CA GLU A 205 36.56 -14.79 9.56
C GLU A 205 36.93 -16.16 8.96
N SER A 206 36.79 -16.31 7.64
CA SER A 206 37.15 -17.56 6.95
C SER A 206 38.66 -17.68 6.73
N ASP A 207 39.33 -16.58 6.38
CA ASP A 207 40.79 -16.52 6.22
C ASP A 207 41.51 -16.62 7.58
N GLY A 208 40.92 -16.05 8.65
CA GLY A 208 41.42 -16.17 10.02
C GLY A 208 41.39 -17.59 10.61
N LYS A 209 40.58 -18.51 10.05
CA LYS A 209 40.57 -19.93 10.46
C LYS A 209 41.56 -20.80 9.69
N GLY A 210 42.17 -20.30 8.62
CA GLY A 210 43.19 -21.00 7.83
C GLY A 210 44.60 -20.96 8.41
N TRP A 211 44.92 -19.99 9.27
CA TRP A 211 46.29 -19.75 9.77
C TRP A 211 46.59 -20.28 11.18
N LEU A 212 45.59 -20.70 11.95
CA LEU A 212 45.80 -21.24 13.31
C LEU A 212 46.19 -22.74 13.36
N CYS A 213 46.36 -23.40 12.21
CA CYS A 213 46.80 -24.79 12.12
C CYS A 213 48.14 -24.95 11.36
N GLN A 214 49.08 -24.02 11.50
CA GLN A 214 50.41 -24.16 10.87
C GLN A 214 51.61 -23.79 11.75
N ASN A 215 51.49 -23.85 13.08
CA ASN A 215 52.64 -23.86 13.99
C ASN A 215 52.34 -24.70 15.24
N GLY A 216 52.70 -25.98 15.17
CA GLY A 216 52.70 -26.95 16.28
C GLY A 216 53.55 -28.15 15.90
#